data_AF-A0A1W1DS98-F1
#
_entry.id   AF-A0A1W1DS98-F1
#
_cell.length_a   1.000
_cell.length_b   1.000
_cell.length_c   1.000
_cell.angle_alpha   90.00
_cell.angle_beta   90.00
_cell.angle_gamma   90.00
#
_symmetry.space_group_name_H-M   'P 1'
#
loop_
_entity.id
_entity.type
_entity.pdbx_description
1 polymer ?
#
loop_
_entity_poly.entity_id
_entity_poly.type
_entity_poly.pdbx_seq_one_letter_code
_entity_poly.pdbx_strand_id
1 'polypeptide(L)'
;MMIALLGAYIAARALIAFNIVNRSMVNNTYVDPVKDFFNRYGMSVAVLLLAVIGLYRVSDIVLGVMANIFYQDMGFTKVEIATISKTFGLFMTLAGGFLGGILAIRVGVFRVLFLGALLSALTNLLFIVLANVGHDITWLYVTIAMDNLSAGIATTAFIAFLSSLTNIQFTAVQYAIFSSLMTLLPKIFGGYSGTLVEQFGYSEFFVITTLIGIPVLWLVYKVKPYID
;
A
#
# COMPACT_ATOMS: atom_id res chain seq x y z
N MET A 1 10.48 -6.54 16.82
CA MET A 1 10.38 -5.13 16.34
C MET A 1 10.77 -4.12 17.41
N MET A 2 10.19 -4.17 18.62
CA MET A 2 10.50 -3.22 19.71
C MET A 2 11.98 -3.23 20.16
N ILE A 3 12.61 -4.41 20.22
CA ILE A 3 14.05 -4.57 20.53
C ILE A 3 14.94 -3.94 19.45
N ALA A 4 14.55 -4.05 18.18
CA ALA A 4 15.28 -3.46 17.06
C ALA A 4 15.20 -1.92 17.07
N LEU A 5 14.03 -1.37 17.41
CA LEU A 5 13.84 0.07 17.58
C LEU A 5 14.66 0.62 18.75
N LEU A 6 14.66 -0.10 19.88
CA LEU A 6 15.48 0.24 21.06
C LEU A 6 16.98 0.16 20.72
N GLY A 7 17.42 -0.89 20.04
CA GLY A 7 18.81 -1.03 19.59
C GLY A 7 19.25 0.08 18.64
N ALA A 8 18.41 0.44 17.67
CA ALA A 8 18.67 1.54 16.74
C ALA A 8 18.75 2.90 17.48
N TYR A 9 17.85 3.12 18.44
CA TYR A 9 17.85 4.34 19.26
C TYR A 9 19.12 4.46 20.12
N ILE A 10 19.54 3.37 20.78
CA ILE A 10 20.75 3.33 21.60
C ILE A 10 21.99 3.55 20.74
N ALA A 11 22.09 2.88 19.58
CA ALA A 11 23.19 3.06 18.64
C ALA A 11 23.27 4.51 18.11
N ALA A 12 22.13 5.11 17.75
CA ALA A 12 22.07 6.50 17.32
C ALA A 12 22.51 7.45 18.44
N ARG A 13 22.06 7.26 19.68
CA ARG A 13 22.52 8.07 20.82
C ARG A 13 24.01 7.88 21.11
N ALA A 14 24.53 6.67 21.01
CA ALA A 14 25.94 6.38 21.19
C ALA A 14 26.79 7.12 20.13
N LEU A 15 26.43 7.03 18.84
CA LEU A 15 27.12 7.73 17.75
C LEU A 15 27.11 9.25 17.89
N ILE A 16 26.02 9.82 18.41
CA ILE A 16 25.92 11.25 18.73
C ILE A 16 26.80 11.59 19.96
N ALA A 17 26.84 10.73 20.98
CA ALA A 17 27.66 10.93 22.18
C ALA A 17 29.16 10.83 21.88
N PHE A 18 29.56 9.96 20.94
CA PHE A 18 30.93 9.83 20.45
C PHE A 18 31.33 10.92 19.44
N ASN A 19 30.45 11.91 19.18
CA ASN A 19 30.68 13.04 18.29
C ASN A 19 31.04 12.66 16.83
N ILE A 20 30.68 11.44 16.42
CA ILE A 20 30.86 10.93 15.06
C ILE A 20 29.79 11.57 14.13
N VAL A 21 28.65 11.98 14.70
CA VAL A 21 27.53 12.62 13.99
C VAL A 21 27.17 13.95 14.65
N ASN A 22 27.20 15.05 13.88
CA ASN A 22 26.86 16.37 14.37
C ASN A 22 25.36 16.48 14.70
N ARG A 23 25.01 16.96 15.91
CA ARG A 23 23.62 17.19 16.33
C ARG A 23 22.84 18.10 15.38
N SER A 24 23.48 19.10 14.78
CA SER A 24 22.79 19.98 13.82
C SER A 24 22.39 19.22 12.55
N MET A 25 23.24 18.29 12.10
CA MET A 25 22.95 17.44 10.96
C MET A 25 21.75 16.52 11.23
N VAL A 26 21.62 15.98 12.45
CA VAL A 26 20.47 15.15 12.83
C VAL A 26 19.18 15.96 12.86
N ASN A 27 19.18 17.16 13.46
CA ASN A 27 18.00 18.03 13.47
C ASN A 27 17.59 18.43 12.05
N ASN A 28 18.54 18.89 11.24
CA ASN A 28 18.28 19.34 9.87
C ASN A 28 17.82 18.20 8.96
N THR A 29 18.28 16.97 9.20
CA THR A 29 17.98 15.82 8.34
C THR A 29 16.71 15.07 8.76
N TYR A 30 16.38 15.01 10.05
CA TYR A 30 15.25 14.19 10.52
C TYR A 30 14.09 15.01 11.09
N VAL A 31 14.39 16.13 11.77
CA VAL A 31 13.37 16.90 12.49
C VAL A 31 12.75 17.96 11.59
N ASP A 32 13.57 18.68 10.83
CA ASP A 32 13.12 19.77 9.95
C ASP A 32 12.19 19.29 8.81
N PRO A 33 12.42 18.13 8.14
CA PRO A 33 11.49 17.62 7.14
C PRO A 33 10.09 17.31 7.69
N VAL A 34 10.01 16.81 8.92
CA VAL A 34 8.75 16.46 9.56
C VAL A 34 8.03 17.73 9.98
N LYS A 35 8.75 18.68 10.61
CA LYS A 35 8.19 19.98 10.96
C LYS A 35 7.71 20.75 9.73
N ASP A 36 8.46 20.75 8.64
CA ASP A 36 8.09 21.36 7.36
C ASP A 36 6.73 20.83 6.88
N PHE A 37 6.53 19.51 6.91
CA PHE A 37 5.27 18.89 6.53
C PHE A 37 4.09 19.37 7.40
N PHE A 38 4.23 19.32 8.73
CA PHE A 38 3.14 19.75 9.63
C PHE A 38 2.88 21.26 9.59
N ASN A 39 3.90 22.08 9.37
CA ASN A 39 3.76 23.53 9.23
C ASN A 39 3.09 23.89 7.89
N ARG A 40 3.39 23.17 6.81
CA ARG A 40 2.85 23.44 5.47
C ARG A 40 1.38 23.09 5.34
N TYR A 41 0.96 21.95 5.87
CA TYR A 41 -0.42 21.46 5.72
C TYR A 41 -1.29 21.76 6.96
N GLY A 42 -0.68 22.08 8.10
CA GLY A 42 -1.37 22.17 9.39
C GLY A 42 -1.69 20.79 9.97
N MET A 43 -1.86 20.72 11.29
CA MET A 43 -2.00 19.45 12.03
C MET A 43 -3.15 18.58 11.50
N SER A 44 -4.33 19.16 11.28
CA SER A 44 -5.52 18.41 10.87
C SER A 44 -5.39 17.79 9.48
N VAL A 45 -4.83 18.53 8.50
CA VAL A 45 -4.65 18.04 7.13
C VAL A 45 -3.47 17.07 7.06
N ALA A 46 -2.39 17.34 7.78
CA ALA A 46 -1.24 16.44 7.86
C ALA A 46 -1.65 15.05 8.39
N VAL A 47 -2.47 14.98 9.43
CA VAL A 47 -2.99 13.71 9.96
C VAL A 47 -3.87 13.00 8.93
N LEU A 48 -4.72 13.74 8.20
CA LEU A 48 -5.56 13.17 7.14
C LEU A 48 -4.72 12.59 6.00
N LEU A 49 -3.67 13.29 5.57
CA LEU A 49 -2.73 12.82 4.54
C LEU A 49 -1.99 11.57 5.01
N LEU A 50 -1.49 11.55 6.25
CA LEU A 50 -0.84 10.37 6.83
C LEU A 50 -1.80 9.18 6.94
N ALA A 51 -3.07 9.42 7.27
CA ALA A 51 -4.09 8.38 7.29
C ALA A 51 -4.32 7.79 5.89
N VAL A 52 -4.44 8.61 4.85
CA VAL A 52 -4.49 8.14 3.46
C VAL A 52 -3.24 7.34 3.13
N ILE A 53 -2.05 7.88 3.42
CA ILE A 53 -0.78 7.21 3.11
C ILE A 53 -0.70 5.81 3.75
N GLY A 54 -1.06 5.71 5.03
CA GLY A 54 -0.99 4.46 5.78
C GLY A 54 -2.09 3.45 5.47
N LEU A 55 -3.28 3.90 5.07
CA LEU A 55 -4.44 3.03 4.86
C LEU A 55 -4.73 2.73 3.39
N TYR A 56 -4.20 3.52 2.45
CA TYR A 56 -4.53 3.41 1.03
C TYR A 56 -4.33 2.00 0.47
N ARG A 57 -3.26 1.32 0.86
CA ARG A 57 -2.94 -0.04 0.41
C ARG A 57 -3.32 -1.14 1.39
N VAL A 58 -4.13 -0.83 2.39
CA VAL A 58 -4.45 -1.80 3.43
C VAL A 58 -5.23 -2.99 2.82
N SER A 59 -6.16 -2.74 1.90
CA SER A 59 -6.91 -3.78 1.19
C SER A 59 -5.99 -4.72 0.41
N ASP A 60 -5.17 -4.17 -0.50
CA ASP A 60 -4.27 -4.98 -1.36
C ASP A 60 -3.23 -5.76 -0.57
N ILE A 61 -2.57 -5.11 0.39
CA ILE A 61 -1.44 -5.74 1.08
C ILE A 61 -1.95 -6.82 2.03
N VAL A 62 -3.07 -6.60 2.72
CA VAL A 62 -3.67 -7.62 3.61
C VAL A 62 -4.11 -8.84 2.80
N LEU A 63 -4.77 -8.63 1.66
CA LEU A 63 -5.15 -9.71 0.76
C LEU A 63 -3.93 -10.44 0.21
N GLY A 64 -2.91 -9.70 -0.24
CA GLY A 64 -1.71 -10.26 -0.88
C GLY A 64 -0.90 -11.19 0.03
N VAL A 65 -0.96 -11.00 1.36
CA VAL A 65 -0.35 -11.92 2.33
C VAL A 65 -1.05 -13.28 2.33
N MET A 66 -2.37 -13.31 2.14
CA MET A 66 -3.18 -14.54 2.12
C MET A 66 -3.31 -15.17 0.73
N ALA A 67 -3.12 -14.42 -0.35
CA ALA A 67 -3.35 -14.88 -1.73
C ALA A 67 -2.62 -16.21 -2.05
N ASN A 68 -1.34 -16.33 -1.69
CA ASN A 68 -0.57 -17.55 -1.96
C ASN A 68 -1.04 -18.76 -1.15
N ILE A 69 -1.57 -18.53 0.06
CA ILE A 69 -2.11 -19.60 0.91
C ILE A 69 -3.47 -20.02 0.34
N PHE A 70 -4.33 -19.05 0.03
CA PHE A 70 -5.63 -19.27 -0.62
C PHE A 70 -5.51 -20.12 -1.89
N TYR A 71 -4.58 -19.80 -2.80
CA TYR A 71 -4.41 -20.60 -4.02
C TYR A 71 -3.98 -22.04 -3.73
N GLN A 72 -3.12 -22.26 -2.73
CA GLN A 72 -2.68 -23.60 -2.37
C GLN A 72 -3.83 -24.41 -1.74
N ASP A 73 -4.63 -23.78 -0.89
CA ASP A 73 -5.78 -24.42 -0.23
C ASP A 73 -6.91 -24.74 -1.22
N MET A 74 -7.00 -24.00 -2.34
CA MET A 74 -7.87 -24.31 -3.47
C MET A 74 -7.35 -25.44 -4.39
N GLY A 75 -6.16 -26.00 -4.10
CA GLY A 75 -5.60 -27.13 -4.83
C GLY A 75 -4.74 -26.75 -6.03
N PHE A 76 -4.39 -25.47 -6.22
CA PHE A 76 -3.46 -25.06 -7.27
C PHE A 76 -2.02 -25.47 -6.95
N THR A 77 -1.29 -25.89 -7.98
CA THR A 77 0.13 -26.22 -7.81
C THR A 77 0.96 -24.95 -7.68
N LYS A 78 2.07 -25.03 -6.93
CA LYS A 78 3.03 -23.92 -6.81
C LYS A 78 3.59 -23.48 -8.17
N VAL A 79 3.68 -24.39 -9.14
CA VAL A 79 4.16 -24.12 -10.50
C VAL A 79 3.14 -23.31 -11.29
N GLU A 80 1.85 -23.64 -11.22
CA GLU A 80 0.79 -22.85 -11.85
C GLU A 80 0.74 -21.43 -11.27
N ILE A 81 0.69 -21.33 -9.94
CA ILE A 81 0.66 -20.04 -9.23
C ILE A 81 1.86 -19.18 -9.61
N ALA A 82 3.07 -19.77 -9.59
CA ALA A 82 4.29 -19.06 -9.92
C ALA A 82 4.32 -18.63 -11.39
N THR A 83 3.96 -19.52 -12.31
CA THR A 83 3.91 -19.22 -13.75
C THR A 83 2.98 -18.05 -14.00
N ILE A 84 1.74 -18.11 -13.51
CA ILE A 84 0.72 -17.08 -13.77
C ILE A 84 1.11 -15.76 -13.09
N SER A 85 1.48 -15.79 -11.81
CA SER A 85 1.80 -14.57 -11.05
C SER A 85 3.07 -13.89 -11.53
N LYS A 86 4.11 -14.65 -11.92
CA LYS A 86 5.41 -14.08 -12.30
C LYS A 86 5.54 -13.75 -13.78
N THR A 87 4.77 -14.40 -14.65
CA THR A 87 4.72 -14.02 -16.07
C THR A 87 3.59 -13.02 -16.27
N PHE A 88 2.36 -13.50 -16.26
CA PHE A 88 1.17 -12.71 -16.58
C PHE A 88 0.95 -11.58 -15.56
N GLY A 89 1.03 -11.88 -14.25
CA GLY A 89 0.88 -10.87 -13.20
C GLY A 89 1.89 -9.73 -13.30
N LEU A 90 3.15 -10.02 -13.65
CA LEU A 90 4.17 -8.99 -13.87
C LEU A 90 3.82 -8.09 -15.06
N PHE A 91 3.45 -8.67 -16.21
CA PHE A 91 3.04 -7.90 -17.38
C PHE A 91 1.81 -7.02 -17.08
N MET A 92 0.83 -7.56 -16.36
CA MET A 92 -0.36 -6.82 -15.96
C MET A 92 -0.05 -5.69 -14.97
N THR A 93 0.88 -5.90 -14.04
CA THR A 93 1.36 -4.84 -13.12
C THR A 93 2.02 -3.72 -13.90
N LEU A 94 2.89 -4.04 -14.86
CA LEU A 94 3.57 -3.05 -15.70
C LEU A 94 2.56 -2.29 -16.57
N ALA A 95 1.61 -3.00 -17.19
CA ALA A 95 0.54 -2.39 -17.97
C ALA A 95 -0.32 -1.46 -17.11
N GLY A 96 -0.70 -1.90 -15.91
CA GLY A 96 -1.46 -1.11 -14.95
C GLY A 96 -0.68 0.11 -14.48
N GLY A 97 0.61 -0.05 -14.23
CA GLY A 97 1.48 1.06 -13.84
C GLY A 97 1.59 2.12 -14.94
N PHE A 98 1.74 1.70 -16.19
CA PHE A 98 1.79 2.60 -17.35
C PHE A 98 0.45 3.30 -17.59
N LEU A 99 -0.66 2.55 -17.55
CA LEU A 99 -2.02 3.11 -17.67
C LEU A 99 -2.32 4.09 -16.54
N GLY A 100 -1.97 3.74 -15.30
CA GLY A 100 -2.13 4.61 -14.13
C GLY A 100 -1.33 5.90 -14.28
N GLY A 101 -0.10 5.83 -14.81
CA GLY A 101 0.72 7.00 -15.10
C GLY A 101 0.11 7.92 -16.16
N ILE A 102 -0.32 7.36 -17.30
CA ILE A 102 -0.98 8.13 -18.37
C ILE A 102 -2.27 8.78 -17.85
N LEU A 103 -3.09 8.02 -17.12
CA LEU A 103 -4.33 8.53 -16.55
C LEU A 103 -4.05 9.64 -15.54
N ALA A 104 -2.98 9.53 -14.74
CA ALA A 104 -2.65 10.53 -13.73
C ALA A 104 -2.25 11.86 -14.40
N ILE A 105 -1.52 11.79 -15.52
CA ILE A 105 -1.13 12.96 -16.31
C ILE A 105 -2.36 13.60 -16.99
N ARG A 106 -3.27 12.79 -17.56
CA ARG A 106 -4.41 13.33 -18.33
C ARG A 106 -5.59 13.79 -17.48
N VAL A 107 -5.90 13.06 -16.41
CA VAL A 107 -7.16 13.18 -15.67
C VAL A 107 -6.93 13.70 -14.24
N GLY A 108 -5.68 13.77 -13.80
CA GLY A 108 -5.26 14.26 -12.49
C GLY A 108 -5.00 13.13 -11.49
N VAL A 109 -4.02 13.35 -10.61
CA VAL A 109 -3.54 12.37 -9.62
C VAL A 109 -4.67 11.91 -8.70
N PHE A 110 -5.49 12.85 -8.21
CA PHE A 110 -6.59 12.54 -7.29
C PHE A 110 -7.58 11.51 -7.87
N ARG A 111 -8.02 11.70 -9.12
CA ARG A 111 -9.02 10.83 -9.74
C ARG A 111 -8.49 9.42 -9.96
N VAL A 112 -7.21 9.29 -10.32
CA VAL A 112 -6.58 7.97 -10.49
C VAL A 112 -6.29 7.31 -9.16
N LEU A 113 -5.94 8.07 -8.13
CA LEU A 113 -5.81 7.57 -6.77
C LEU A 113 -7.14 6.96 -6.28
N PHE A 114 -8.25 7.68 -6.50
CA PHE A 114 -9.58 7.17 -6.17
C PHE A 114 -9.95 5.93 -7.01
N LEU A 115 -9.67 5.95 -8.32
CA LEU A 115 -9.87 4.80 -9.21
C LEU A 115 -9.08 3.57 -8.73
N GLY A 116 -7.81 3.75 -8.36
CA GLY A 116 -6.95 2.68 -7.87
C GLY A 116 -7.47 2.05 -6.58
N ALA A 117 -7.88 2.85 -5.61
CA ALA A 117 -8.53 2.34 -4.38
C ALA A 117 -9.84 1.60 -4.68
N LEU A 118 -10.62 2.08 -5.65
CA LEU A 118 -11.89 1.44 -6.02
C LEU A 118 -11.64 0.10 -6.72
N LEU A 119 -10.72 0.08 -7.69
CA LEU A 119 -10.35 -1.14 -8.40
C LEU A 119 -9.76 -2.18 -7.43
N SER A 120 -8.94 -1.78 -6.46
CA SER A 120 -8.41 -2.64 -5.39
C SER A 120 -9.54 -3.31 -4.59
N ALA A 121 -10.56 -2.55 -4.19
CA ALA A 121 -11.70 -3.11 -3.48
C ALA A 121 -12.52 -4.06 -4.36
N LEU A 122 -12.68 -3.74 -5.65
CA LEU A 122 -13.44 -4.57 -6.58
C LEU A 122 -12.71 -5.87 -6.97
N THR A 123 -11.38 -5.85 -7.07
CA THR A 123 -10.61 -7.06 -7.39
C THR A 123 -10.71 -8.11 -6.29
N ASN A 124 -10.87 -7.70 -5.02
CA ASN A 124 -11.15 -8.62 -3.92
C ASN A 124 -12.42 -9.47 -4.14
N LEU A 125 -13.43 -8.93 -4.83
CA LEU A 125 -14.64 -9.69 -5.17
C LEU A 125 -14.35 -10.84 -6.15
N LEU A 126 -13.33 -10.71 -7.01
CA LEU A 126 -12.91 -11.79 -7.90
C LEU A 126 -12.35 -12.99 -7.13
N PHE A 127 -11.70 -12.74 -5.98
CA PHE A 127 -11.25 -13.82 -5.11
C PHE A 127 -12.41 -14.58 -4.46
N ILE A 128 -13.51 -13.91 -4.14
CA ILE A 128 -14.75 -14.57 -3.67
C ILE A 128 -15.32 -15.44 -4.78
N VAL A 129 -15.35 -14.96 -6.02
CA VAL A 129 -15.81 -15.77 -7.16
C VAL A 129 -14.91 -17.00 -7.34
N LEU A 130 -13.59 -16.82 -7.33
CA LEU A 130 -12.63 -17.92 -7.44
C LEU A 130 -12.80 -18.94 -6.30
N ALA A 131 -13.08 -18.49 -5.07
CA ALA A 131 -13.35 -19.38 -3.93
C ALA A 131 -14.59 -20.26 -4.14
N ASN A 132 -15.62 -19.76 -4.83
CA ASN A 132 -16.84 -20.51 -5.14
C ASN A 132 -16.69 -21.43 -6.35
N VAL A 133 -15.89 -21.04 -7.34
CA VAL A 133 -15.62 -21.88 -8.53
C VAL A 133 -14.67 -23.04 -8.19
N GLY A 134 -13.71 -22.80 -7.30
CA GLY A 134 -12.70 -23.79 -6.92
C GLY A 134 -11.51 -23.82 -7.87
N HIS A 135 -10.97 -25.01 -8.13
CA HIS A 135 -9.77 -25.21 -8.97
C HIS A 135 -10.08 -25.00 -10.46
N ASP A 136 -10.11 -23.76 -10.90
CA ASP A 136 -10.20 -23.36 -12.30
C ASP A 136 -9.05 -22.41 -12.67
N ILE A 137 -8.19 -22.87 -13.57
CA ILE A 137 -7.01 -22.14 -14.01
C ILE A 137 -7.38 -20.84 -14.73
N THR A 138 -8.49 -20.82 -15.46
CA THR A 138 -8.94 -19.63 -16.20
C THR A 138 -9.36 -18.52 -15.24
N TRP A 139 -10.12 -18.87 -14.20
CA TRP A 139 -10.47 -17.93 -13.14
C TRP A 139 -9.24 -17.48 -12.34
N LEU A 140 -8.24 -18.35 -12.15
CA LEU A 140 -6.97 -17.96 -11.55
C LEU A 140 -6.23 -16.92 -12.41
N TYR A 141 -6.17 -17.10 -13.74
CA TYR A 141 -5.60 -16.12 -14.67
C TYR A 141 -6.32 -14.77 -14.57
N VAL A 142 -7.66 -14.76 -14.64
CA VAL A 142 -8.46 -13.53 -14.59
C VAL A 142 -8.26 -12.81 -13.26
N THR A 143 -8.32 -13.53 -12.14
CA THR A 143 -8.18 -12.96 -10.80
C THR A 143 -6.81 -12.33 -10.61
N ILE A 144 -5.73 -13.07 -10.90
CA ILE A 144 -4.36 -12.55 -10.79
C ILE A 144 -4.14 -11.37 -11.75
N ALA A 145 -4.65 -11.46 -12.98
CA ALA A 145 -4.46 -10.41 -13.97
C ALA A 145 -5.10 -9.08 -13.56
N MET A 146 -6.36 -9.14 -13.13
CA MET A 146 -7.12 -7.95 -12.73
C MET A 146 -6.57 -7.36 -11.42
N ASP A 147 -6.22 -8.21 -10.46
CA ASP A 147 -5.58 -7.79 -9.21
C ASP A 147 -4.25 -7.07 -9.46
N ASN A 148 -3.37 -7.63 -10.28
CA ASN A 148 -2.08 -7.02 -10.60
C ASN A 148 -2.22 -5.75 -11.42
N LEU A 149 -3.17 -5.70 -12.36
CA LEU A 149 -3.47 -4.49 -13.14
C LEU A 149 -3.93 -3.36 -12.22
N SER A 150 -4.87 -3.65 -11.33
CA SER A 150 -5.39 -2.73 -10.31
C SER A 150 -4.27 -2.24 -9.39
N ALA A 151 -3.47 -3.16 -8.84
CA ALA A 151 -2.34 -2.85 -7.98
C ALA A 151 -1.28 -1.98 -8.68
N GLY A 152 -1.06 -2.18 -9.98
CA GLY A 152 -0.20 -1.33 -10.81
C GLY A 152 -0.73 0.09 -10.93
N ILE A 153 -2.01 0.26 -11.27
CA ILE A 153 -2.67 1.58 -11.35
C ILE A 153 -2.61 2.28 -10.00
N ALA A 154 -2.99 1.57 -8.92
CA ALA A 154 -3.03 2.10 -7.57
C ALA A 154 -1.65 2.51 -7.07
N THR A 155 -0.61 1.71 -7.34
CA THR A 155 0.78 2.02 -6.96
C THR A 155 1.30 3.24 -7.69
N THR A 156 1.13 3.33 -9.02
CA THR A 156 1.63 4.49 -9.77
C THR A 156 0.92 5.78 -9.36
N ALA A 157 -0.41 5.74 -9.18
CA ALA A 157 -1.16 6.89 -8.71
C ALA A 157 -0.71 7.34 -7.31
N PHE A 158 -0.43 6.38 -6.43
CA PHE A 158 0.06 6.66 -5.10
C PHE A 158 1.46 7.26 -5.09
N ILE A 159 2.38 6.77 -5.93
CA ILE A 159 3.72 7.35 -6.07
C ILE A 159 3.61 8.79 -6.57
N ALA A 160 2.77 9.06 -7.58
CA ALA A 160 2.53 10.42 -8.07
C ALA A 160 1.96 11.33 -6.97
N PHE A 161 1.05 10.80 -6.14
CA PHE A 161 0.52 11.51 -4.97
C PHE A 161 1.60 11.81 -3.94
N LEU A 162 2.45 10.85 -3.57
CA LEU A 162 3.58 11.08 -2.67
C LEU A 162 4.51 12.16 -3.21
N SER A 163 4.84 12.11 -4.50
CA SER A 163 5.69 13.12 -5.14
C SER A 163 5.10 14.53 -5.06
N SER A 164 3.77 14.67 -5.14
CA SER A 164 3.09 15.97 -4.98
C SER A 164 3.16 16.52 -3.55
N LEU A 165 3.26 15.64 -2.55
CA LEU A 165 3.31 16.03 -1.14
C LEU A 165 4.71 16.37 -0.66
N THR A 166 5.74 15.74 -1.24
CA THR A 166 7.13 15.93 -0.83
C THR A 166 7.67 17.29 -1.23
N ASN A 167 8.38 17.93 -0.31
CA ASN A 167 9.14 19.15 -0.59
C ASN A 167 10.48 18.78 -1.26
N ILE A 168 10.83 19.48 -2.34
CA ILE A 168 12.06 19.27 -3.12
C ILE A 168 13.30 19.25 -2.21
N GLN A 169 13.31 20.12 -1.18
CA GLN A 169 14.43 20.26 -0.24
C GLN A 169 14.63 19.03 0.66
N PHE A 170 13.57 18.26 0.94
CA PHE A 170 13.60 17.11 1.87
C PHE A 170 13.07 15.81 1.25
N THR A 171 13.04 15.74 -0.08
CA THR A 171 12.38 14.68 -0.86
C THR A 171 12.75 13.28 -0.37
N ALA A 172 14.04 12.99 -0.18
CA ALA A 172 14.50 11.65 0.19
C ALA A 172 13.97 11.18 1.55
N VAL A 173 14.01 12.06 2.56
CA VAL A 173 13.59 11.72 3.93
C VAL A 173 12.07 11.62 4.01
N GLN A 174 11.34 12.59 3.44
CA GLN A 174 9.88 12.56 3.43
C GLN A 174 9.34 11.35 2.66
N TYR A 175 9.92 11.04 1.50
CA TYR A 175 9.54 9.85 0.72
C TYR A 175 9.81 8.56 1.49
N ALA A 176 10.95 8.45 2.19
CA ALA A 176 11.25 7.29 3.02
C ALA A 176 10.24 7.12 4.18
N ILE A 177 9.86 8.21 4.84
CA ILE A 177 8.85 8.20 5.91
C ILE A 177 7.49 7.75 5.37
N PHE A 178 7.03 8.35 4.27
CA PHE A 178 5.73 8.02 3.69
C PHE A 178 5.66 6.60 3.12
N SER A 179 6.71 6.15 2.41
CA SER A 179 6.82 4.77 1.91
C SER A 179 6.87 3.74 3.04
N SER A 180 7.56 4.07 4.14
CA SER A 180 7.57 3.22 5.34
C SER A 180 6.17 3.13 5.95
N LEU A 181 5.48 4.26 6.12
CA LEU A 181 4.13 4.30 6.67
C LEU A 181 3.11 3.52 5.83
N MET A 182 3.18 3.68 4.51
CA MET A 182 2.37 2.98 3.51
C MET A 182 2.44 1.45 3.64
N THR A 183 3.58 0.91 4.08
CA THR A 183 3.74 -0.55 4.22
C THR A 183 3.58 -1.02 5.67
N LEU A 184 3.83 -0.16 6.66
CA LEU A 184 3.81 -0.52 8.07
C LEU A 184 2.42 -0.96 8.54
N LEU A 185 1.40 -0.10 8.40
CA LEU A 185 0.06 -0.42 8.90
C LEU A 185 -0.52 -1.64 8.19
N PRO A 186 -0.49 -1.74 6.84
CA PRO A 186 -1.04 -2.90 6.16
C PRO A 186 -0.35 -4.21 6.50
N LYS A 187 0.97 -4.21 6.72
CA LYS A 187 1.69 -5.43 7.13
C LYS A 187 1.33 -5.87 8.55
N ILE A 188 1.05 -4.93 9.46
CA ILE A 188 0.55 -5.26 10.80
C ILE A 188 -0.80 -5.96 10.67
N PHE A 189 -1.75 -5.39 9.92
CA PHE A 189 -3.05 -6.02 9.68
C PHE A 189 -2.93 -7.36 8.94
N GLY A 190 -2.04 -7.45 7.95
CA GLY A 190 -1.77 -8.68 7.20
C GLY A 190 -1.08 -9.77 8.03
N GLY A 191 -0.46 -9.43 9.16
CA GLY A 191 0.02 -10.44 10.11
C GLY A 191 -1.12 -11.17 10.82
N TYR A 192 -2.27 -10.52 11.00
CA TYR A 192 -3.45 -11.09 11.66
C TYR A 192 -4.43 -11.75 10.67
N SER A 193 -4.24 -11.60 9.36
CA SER A 193 -5.18 -12.14 8.37
C SER A 193 -5.24 -13.67 8.38
N GLY A 194 -4.15 -14.37 8.71
CA GLY A 194 -4.16 -15.83 8.86
C GLY A 194 -5.17 -16.30 9.91
N THR A 195 -5.14 -15.69 11.10
CA THR A 195 -6.10 -16.02 12.17
C THR A 195 -7.54 -15.70 11.81
N LEU A 196 -7.77 -14.67 10.98
CA LEU A 196 -9.11 -14.34 10.50
C LEU A 196 -9.62 -15.39 9.52
N VAL A 197 -8.78 -15.86 8.60
CA VAL A 197 -9.13 -16.92 7.64
C VAL A 197 -9.37 -18.25 8.36
N GLU A 198 -8.54 -18.59 9.35
CA GLU A 198 -8.72 -19.83 10.14
C GLU A 198 -10.06 -19.88 10.90
N GLN A 199 -10.56 -18.72 11.35
CA GLN A 199 -11.81 -18.64 12.12
C GLN A 199 -13.06 -18.44 11.26
N PHE A 200 -12.98 -17.58 10.25
CA PHE A 200 -14.13 -17.13 9.46
C PHE A 200 -14.18 -17.72 8.06
N GLY A 201 -13.07 -18.27 7.55
CA GLY A 201 -12.97 -18.74 6.17
C GLY A 201 -12.53 -17.66 5.17
N TYR A 202 -12.32 -18.09 3.92
CA TYR A 202 -11.81 -17.23 2.85
C TYR A 202 -12.84 -16.22 2.33
N SER A 203 -14.10 -16.64 2.16
CA SER A 203 -15.16 -15.78 1.61
C SER A 203 -15.37 -14.55 2.50
N GLU A 204 -15.52 -14.77 3.79
CA GLU A 204 -15.69 -13.73 4.82
C GLU A 204 -14.47 -12.82 4.87
N PHE A 205 -13.27 -13.37 4.79
CA PHE A 205 -12.03 -12.59 4.75
C PHE A 205 -12.00 -11.63 3.55
N PHE A 206 -12.32 -12.11 2.34
CA PHE A 206 -12.34 -11.25 1.15
C PHE A 206 -13.47 -10.21 1.18
N VAL A 207 -14.61 -10.51 1.81
CA VAL A 207 -15.65 -9.50 2.07
C VAL A 207 -15.12 -8.43 3.02
N ILE A 208 -14.45 -8.81 4.11
CA ILE A 208 -13.85 -7.86 5.06
C ILE A 208 -12.82 -6.97 4.36
N THR A 209 -11.91 -7.53 3.55
CA THR A 209 -10.92 -6.71 2.83
C THR A 209 -11.58 -5.76 1.82
N THR A 210 -12.65 -6.20 1.14
CA THR A 210 -13.46 -5.34 0.27
C THR A 210 -14.09 -4.18 1.05
N LEU A 211 -14.69 -4.47 2.21
CA LEU A 211 -15.33 -3.45 3.07
C LEU A 211 -14.32 -2.46 3.64
N ILE A 212 -13.09 -2.90 3.92
CA ILE A 212 -12.00 -2.01 4.34
C ILE A 212 -11.62 -1.02 3.22
N GLY A 213 -11.89 -1.33 1.96
CA GLY A 213 -11.75 -0.38 0.85
C GLY A 213 -12.68 0.84 0.96
N ILE A 214 -13.84 0.71 1.58
CA ILE A 214 -14.82 1.80 1.74
C ILE A 214 -14.28 2.97 2.56
N PRO A 215 -13.77 2.79 3.80
CA PRO A 215 -13.18 3.90 4.56
C PRO A 215 -11.96 4.49 3.86
N VAL A 216 -11.20 3.70 3.10
CA VAL A 216 -10.09 4.22 2.28
C VAL A 216 -10.60 5.17 1.19
N LEU A 217 -11.63 4.77 0.45
CA LEU A 217 -12.26 5.63 -0.56
C LEU A 217 -12.80 6.93 0.04
N TRP A 218 -13.41 6.85 1.22
CA TRP A 218 -13.89 8.02 1.95
C TRP A 218 -12.74 8.96 2.36
N LEU A 219 -11.63 8.40 2.86
CA LEU A 219 -10.45 9.18 3.21
C LEU A 219 -9.84 9.86 1.98
N VAL A 220 -9.71 9.15 0.87
CA VAL A 220 -9.24 9.73 -0.40
C VAL A 220 -10.15 10.88 -0.79
N TYR A 221 -11.47 10.67 -0.84
CA TYR A 221 -12.43 11.73 -1.16
C TYR A 221 -12.32 12.97 -0.27
N LYS A 222 -12.11 12.79 1.05
CA LYS A 222 -11.89 13.89 2.00
C LYS A 222 -10.64 14.70 1.72
N VAL A 223 -9.60 14.09 1.14
CA VAL A 223 -8.34 14.78 0.81
C VAL A 223 -8.45 15.57 -0.50
N LYS A 224 -9.45 15.31 -1.34
CA LYS A 224 -9.68 16.02 -2.63
C LYS A 224 -9.42 17.54 -2.58
N PRO A 225 -9.96 18.32 -1.61
CA PRO A 225 -9.82 19.78 -1.59
C PRO A 225 -8.39 20.28 -1.37
N TYR A 226 -7.47 19.38 -1.02
CA TYR A 226 -6.07 19.70 -0.71
C TYR A 226 -5.09 19.20 -1.80
N ILE A 227 -5.57 18.49 -2.81
CA ILE A 227 -4.76 17.93 -3.92
C ILE A 227 -5.06 18.63 -5.26
N ASP A 228 -6.30 19.11 -5.47
CA ASP A 228 -6.72 19.82 -6.70
C ASP A 228 -6.29 21.30 -6.71
#